data_AF-A0A818RWS7-F1
#
_entry.id   AF-A0A818RWS7-F1
#
_cell.length_a   1.000
_cell.length_b   1.000
_cell.length_c   1.000
_cell.angle_alpha   90.00
_cell.angle_beta   90.00
_cell.angle_gamma   90.00
#
_symmetry.space_group_name_H-M   'P 1'
#
loop_
_entity.id
_entity.type
_entity.pdbx_description
1 polymer ?
#
loop_
_entity_poly.entity_id
_entity_poly.type
_entity_poly.pdbx_seq_one_letter_code
_entity_poly.pdbx_strand_id
1 'polypeptide(L)'
;SMNKIPSDDWNLAICESSQPIPHSLNNQIIVLLSDLGIPDSVFLELQDQWFTNKDKALSSTETLLKNKIPLPLNECRYMFGCALESTLEQGQCFIRYQILNDDGKPFEIPKFETVVGSVIITKNPCSYAGDIIKLEAVDIPELACLQDVVVFSTKGYRPDCSKIAGSDLDGDQYFVSAYGFSSLSLSSI
;
A
#
# COMPACT_ATOMS: atom_id res chain seq x y z
N SER A 1 9.46 -2.64 22.38
CA SER A 1 8.81 -3.88 21.88
C SER A 1 9.79 -4.81 21.16
N MET A 2 10.85 -4.30 20.50
CA MET A 2 11.76 -5.11 19.67
C MET A 2 12.63 -6.08 20.47
N ASN A 3 13.02 -5.73 21.69
CA ASN A 3 13.70 -6.67 22.59
C ASN A 3 12.65 -7.61 23.22
N LYS A 4 12.48 -8.80 22.64
CA LYS A 4 11.53 -9.82 23.13
C LYS A 4 12.09 -10.58 24.33
N ILE A 5 13.41 -10.83 24.34
CA ILE A 5 14.14 -11.56 25.39
C ILE A 5 15.50 -10.88 25.59
N PRO A 6 16.01 -10.71 26.84
CA PRO A 6 17.36 -10.22 27.08
C PRO A 6 18.40 -11.15 26.45
N SER A 7 19.33 -10.59 25.68
CA SER A 7 20.41 -11.32 25.00
C SER A 7 21.62 -10.41 24.83
N ASP A 8 22.82 -11.01 24.84
CA ASP A 8 24.10 -10.33 24.57
C ASP A 8 24.58 -10.57 23.13
N ASP A 9 23.73 -11.13 22.25
CA ASP A 9 24.06 -11.32 20.84
C ASP A 9 23.93 -10.00 20.06
N TRP A 10 24.96 -9.67 19.26
CA TRP A 10 25.06 -8.44 18.46
C TRP A 10 24.97 -8.71 16.95
N ASN A 11 24.69 -9.94 16.54
CA ASN A 11 24.58 -10.29 15.13
C ASN A 11 23.33 -9.67 14.50
N LEU A 12 23.51 -8.97 13.38
CA LEU A 12 22.41 -8.45 12.56
C LEU A 12 22.03 -9.47 11.50
N ALA A 13 20.77 -9.92 11.52
CA ALA A 13 20.18 -10.76 10.48
C ALA A 13 19.11 -9.97 9.72
N ILE A 14 19.25 -9.90 8.40
CA ILE A 14 18.28 -9.26 7.51
C ILE A 14 17.34 -10.35 7.00
N CYS A 15 16.04 -10.25 7.32
CA CYS A 15 15.04 -11.22 6.87
C CYS A 15 14.49 -10.88 5.48
N GLU A 16 14.24 -9.60 5.23
CA GLU A 16 13.67 -9.09 3.98
C GLU A 16 14.08 -7.62 3.80
N SER A 17 13.96 -7.13 2.57
CA SER A 17 14.24 -5.75 2.20
C SER A 17 13.10 -5.21 1.36
N SER A 18 12.84 -3.91 1.44
CA SER A 18 11.79 -3.31 0.60
C SER A 18 12.11 -3.47 -0.89
N GLN A 19 11.08 -3.79 -1.68
CA GLN A 19 11.13 -3.95 -3.12
C GLN A 19 9.80 -3.49 -3.73
N PRO A 20 9.78 -2.98 -4.97
CA PRO A 20 8.55 -2.62 -5.66
C PRO A 20 7.79 -3.90 -6.04
N ILE A 21 6.75 -4.23 -5.28
CA ILE A 21 5.91 -5.42 -5.53
C ILE A 21 4.55 -4.95 -6.10
N PRO A 22 4.27 -5.21 -7.39
CA PRO A 22 2.94 -5.05 -7.96
C PRO A 22 1.93 -5.96 -7.25
N HIS A 23 0.68 -5.51 -7.13
CA HIS A 23 -0.31 -6.29 -6.42
C HIS A 23 -1.68 -6.33 -7.10
N SER A 24 -2.54 -7.18 -6.55
CA SER A 24 -3.93 -7.38 -6.97
C SER A 24 -4.87 -7.17 -5.79
N LEU A 25 -6.03 -6.56 -6.00
CA LEU A 25 -7.09 -6.59 -5.01
C LEU A 25 -7.60 -8.01 -4.85
N ASN A 26 -7.70 -8.49 -3.62
CA ASN A 26 -8.41 -9.72 -3.30
C ASN A 26 -9.89 -9.41 -2.97
N ASN A 27 -10.72 -10.46 -2.94
CA ASN A 27 -12.14 -10.30 -2.63
C ASN A 27 -12.42 -9.65 -1.27
N GLN A 28 -11.53 -9.83 -0.27
CA GLN A 28 -11.70 -9.23 1.06
C GLN A 28 -11.64 -7.70 0.98
N ILE A 29 -10.60 -7.16 0.35
CA ILE A 29 -10.43 -5.72 0.18
C ILE A 29 -11.56 -5.15 -0.70
N ILE A 30 -11.95 -5.87 -1.77
CA ILE A 30 -13.04 -5.44 -2.65
C ILE A 30 -14.34 -5.27 -1.86
N VAL A 31 -14.75 -6.27 -1.07
CA VAL A 31 -15.98 -6.21 -0.26
C VAL A 31 -15.95 -5.02 0.69
N LEU A 32 -14.83 -4.82 1.40
CA LEU A 32 -14.71 -3.71 2.35
C LEU A 32 -14.71 -2.35 1.64
N LEU A 33 -14.08 -2.22 0.47
CA LEU A 33 -14.14 -0.98 -0.31
C LEU A 33 -15.55 -0.71 -0.86
N SER A 34 -16.29 -1.74 -1.28
CA SER A 34 -17.71 -1.61 -1.65
C SER A 34 -18.56 -1.16 -0.46
N ASP A 35 -18.33 -1.70 0.74
CA ASP A 35 -19.02 -1.29 1.98
C ASP A 35 -18.71 0.17 2.36
N LEU A 36 -17.50 0.64 2.02
CA LEU A 36 -17.09 2.05 2.18
C LEU A 36 -17.68 2.98 1.10
N GLY A 37 -18.44 2.44 0.14
CA GLY A 37 -19.17 3.19 -0.87
C GLY A 37 -18.44 3.35 -2.21
N ILE A 38 -17.37 2.58 -2.46
CA ILE A 38 -16.80 2.50 -3.82
C ILE A 38 -17.76 1.73 -4.72
N PRO A 39 -18.20 2.32 -5.85
CA PRO A 39 -19.07 1.62 -6.79
C PRO A 39 -18.37 0.41 -7.40
N ASP A 40 -19.11 -0.70 -7.55
CA ASP A 40 -18.58 -1.91 -8.18
C ASP A 40 -18.07 -1.69 -9.61
N SER A 41 -18.57 -0.66 -10.30
CA SER A 41 -18.09 -0.24 -11.63
C SER A 41 -16.60 0.10 -11.64
N VAL A 42 -16.05 0.63 -10.54
CA VAL A 42 -14.61 0.94 -10.43
C VAL A 42 -13.79 -0.35 -10.48
N PHE A 43 -14.24 -1.42 -9.81
CA PHE A 43 -13.58 -2.71 -9.83
C PHE A 43 -13.72 -3.40 -11.19
N LEU A 44 -14.88 -3.26 -11.84
CA LEU A 44 -15.12 -3.78 -13.18
C LEU A 44 -14.24 -3.08 -14.21
N GLU A 45 -14.10 -1.75 -14.15
CA GLU A 45 -13.21 -0.98 -15.02
C GLU A 45 -11.75 -1.39 -14.83
N LEU A 46 -11.30 -1.58 -13.59
CA LEU A 46 -9.96 -2.10 -13.28
C LEU A 46 -9.73 -3.50 -13.89
N GLN A 47 -10.74 -4.36 -13.80
CA GLN A 47 -10.70 -5.70 -14.37
C GLN A 47 -10.64 -5.64 -15.92
N ASP A 48 -11.46 -4.81 -16.55
CA ASP A 48 -11.52 -4.63 -18.01
C ASP A 48 -10.23 -4.04 -18.58
N GLN A 49 -9.65 -3.05 -17.91
CA GLN A 49 -8.34 -2.48 -18.28
C GLN A 49 -7.26 -3.57 -18.28
N TRP A 50 -7.30 -4.48 -17.30
CA TRP A 50 -6.34 -5.57 -17.25
C TRP A 50 -6.53 -6.55 -18.41
N PHE A 51 -7.77 -6.96 -18.72
CA PHE A 51 -8.05 -7.87 -19.84
C PHE A 51 -7.64 -7.26 -21.18
N THR A 52 -7.99 -6.00 -21.41
CA THR A 52 -7.66 -5.27 -22.65
C THR A 52 -6.14 -5.19 -22.87
N ASN A 53 -5.37 -5.01 -21.80
CA ASN A 53 -3.91 -4.95 -21.87
C ASN A 53 -3.25 -6.33 -22.09
N LYS A 54 -3.98 -7.44 -21.93
CA LYS A 54 -3.43 -8.81 -21.95
C LYS A 54 -4.00 -9.76 -23.01
N ASP A 55 -4.74 -9.24 -23.99
CA ASP A 55 -5.39 -9.98 -25.08
C ASP A 55 -4.44 -10.69 -26.10
N LYS A 56 -3.29 -11.20 -25.66
CA LYS A 56 -2.44 -12.10 -26.47
C LYS A 56 -2.11 -13.46 -25.85
N ALA A 57 -2.50 -13.75 -24.61
CA ALA A 57 -2.32 -15.10 -24.09
C ALA A 57 -3.23 -15.36 -22.88
N LEU A 58 -4.26 -16.21 -23.03
CA LEU A 58 -4.41 -17.48 -22.30
C LEU A 58 -5.88 -17.93 -22.18
N SER A 59 -6.10 -19.19 -22.53
CA SER A 59 -7.31 -19.97 -22.26
C SER A 59 -7.28 -20.72 -20.90
N SER A 60 -6.23 -20.55 -20.09
CA SER A 60 -6.03 -21.33 -18.85
C SER A 60 -6.02 -20.49 -17.55
N THR A 61 -5.92 -19.16 -17.63
CA THR A 61 -5.87 -18.23 -16.48
C THR A 61 -7.22 -17.69 -16.04
N GLU A 62 -8.28 -17.87 -16.82
CA GLU A 62 -9.62 -17.32 -16.55
C GLU A 62 -10.18 -17.73 -15.16
N THR A 63 -9.85 -18.91 -14.66
CA THR A 63 -10.34 -19.39 -13.36
C THR A 63 -9.61 -18.74 -12.17
N LEU A 64 -8.33 -18.38 -12.31
CA LEU A 64 -7.53 -17.76 -11.23
C LEU A 64 -7.82 -16.25 -11.07
N LEU A 65 -8.21 -15.59 -12.16
CA LEU A 65 -8.53 -14.16 -12.20
C LEU A 65 -9.88 -13.82 -11.56
N LYS A 66 -10.77 -14.80 -11.40
CA LYS A 66 -12.09 -14.59 -10.78
C LYS A 66 -12.04 -14.07 -9.35
N ASN A 67 -10.91 -14.21 -8.65
CA ASN A 67 -10.79 -13.86 -7.24
C ASN A 67 -9.72 -12.78 -6.94
N LYS A 68 -9.04 -12.27 -7.97
CA LYS A 68 -8.00 -11.25 -7.81
C LYS A 68 -8.01 -10.29 -9.00
N ILE A 69 -8.29 -9.01 -8.74
CA ILE A 69 -8.24 -7.95 -9.75
C ILE A 69 -6.82 -7.38 -9.75
N PRO A 70 -6.03 -7.57 -10.80
CA PRO A 70 -4.69 -7.01 -10.86
C PRO A 70 -4.76 -5.48 -10.97
N LEU A 71 -3.88 -4.78 -10.29
CA LEU A 71 -3.88 -3.33 -10.27
C LEU A 71 -2.84 -2.75 -11.21
N PRO A 72 -3.01 -1.48 -11.64
CA PRO A 72 -2.03 -0.80 -12.46
C PRO A 72 -0.66 -0.74 -11.79
N LEU A 73 0.37 -1.01 -12.60
CA LEU A 73 1.73 -1.32 -12.18
C LEU A 73 2.42 -0.22 -11.38
N ASN A 74 1.98 1.03 -11.39
CA ASN A 74 2.62 2.15 -10.67
C ASN A 74 1.66 2.92 -9.76
N GLU A 75 0.43 2.45 -9.61
CA GLU A 75 -0.60 3.18 -8.86
C GLU A 75 -0.93 2.57 -7.50
N CYS A 76 -0.58 1.29 -7.33
CA CYS A 76 -0.82 0.54 -6.12
C CYS A 76 0.40 -0.31 -5.75
N ARG A 77 0.72 -0.43 -4.46
CA ARG A 77 1.91 -1.12 -3.96
C ARG A 77 1.66 -1.85 -2.65
N TYR A 78 2.41 -2.92 -2.43
CA TYR A 78 2.69 -3.38 -1.06
C TYR A 78 4.00 -2.77 -0.60
N MET A 79 3.99 -2.15 0.57
CA MET A 79 5.13 -1.43 1.13
C MET A 79 5.29 -1.75 2.60
N PHE A 80 6.53 -1.86 3.07
CA PHE A 80 6.79 -1.91 4.50
C PHE A 80 6.40 -0.58 5.16
N GLY A 81 5.79 -0.66 6.34
CA GLY A 81 5.58 0.51 7.16
C GLY A 81 6.78 0.83 8.04
N CYS A 82 7.07 2.10 8.17
CA CYS A 82 7.96 2.60 9.20
C CYS A 82 7.40 3.90 9.80
N ALA A 83 7.96 4.31 10.93
CA ALA A 83 7.65 5.57 11.55
C ALA A 83 8.97 6.24 11.92
N LEU A 84 9.06 7.51 11.57
CA LEU A 84 10.23 8.33 11.87
C LEU A 84 9.76 9.59 12.58
N GLU A 85 10.58 10.03 13.52
CA GLU A 85 10.43 11.35 14.12
C GLU A 85 10.66 12.38 13.00
N SER A 86 9.56 12.89 12.47
CA SER A 86 9.50 13.66 11.23
C SER A 86 8.52 14.81 11.37
N THR A 87 8.51 15.68 10.37
CA THR A 87 7.60 16.83 10.29
C THR A 87 6.15 16.43 9.99
N LEU A 88 5.87 15.15 9.65
CA LEU A 88 4.51 14.65 9.35
C LEU A 88 3.54 14.97 10.49
N GLU A 89 2.43 15.62 10.16
CA GLU A 89 1.30 15.81 11.08
C GLU A 89 0.44 14.54 11.18
N GLN A 90 -0.38 14.45 12.24
CA GLN A 90 -1.30 13.33 12.40
C GLN A 90 -2.23 13.22 11.18
N GLY A 91 -2.40 12.00 10.64
CA GLY A 91 -3.19 11.78 9.42
C GLY A 91 -2.40 12.00 8.11
N GLN A 92 -1.12 12.37 8.19
CA GLN A 92 -0.22 12.44 7.05
C GLN A 92 0.72 11.23 6.98
N CYS A 93 1.12 10.90 5.76
CA CYS A 93 2.18 9.94 5.49
C CYS A 93 3.12 10.46 4.41
N PHE A 94 4.32 9.88 4.34
CA PHE A 94 5.23 10.06 3.21
C PHE A 94 5.35 8.75 2.45
N ILE A 95 5.24 8.82 1.12
CA ILE A 95 5.28 7.66 0.24
C ILE A 95 6.08 8.02 -1.01
N ARG A 96 7.13 7.25 -1.24
CA ARG A 96 7.94 7.34 -2.45
C ARG A 96 8.29 5.95 -2.91
N TYR A 97 8.14 5.67 -4.20
CA TYR A 97 8.41 4.34 -4.77
C TYR A 97 9.20 4.40 -6.06
N GLN A 98 9.81 3.27 -6.40
CA GLN A 98 10.46 3.08 -7.69
C GLN A 98 9.41 2.81 -8.78
N ILE A 99 9.51 3.53 -9.89
CA ILE A 99 8.66 3.34 -11.06
C ILE A 99 9.13 2.09 -11.81
N LEU A 100 8.19 1.20 -12.11
CA LEU A 100 8.41 -0.01 -12.90
C LEU A 100 8.03 0.24 -14.37
N ASN A 101 8.71 -0.46 -15.28
CA ASN A 101 8.34 -0.51 -16.69
C ASN A 101 7.14 -1.45 -16.92
N ASP A 102 6.67 -1.55 -18.16
CA ASP A 102 5.51 -2.37 -18.54
C ASP A 102 5.71 -3.87 -18.26
N ASP A 103 6.95 -4.34 -18.19
CA ASP A 103 7.31 -5.71 -17.81
C ASP A 103 7.32 -5.94 -16.29
N GLY A 104 6.99 -4.91 -15.50
CA GLY A 104 7.04 -4.95 -14.03
C GLY A 104 8.46 -4.94 -13.47
N LYS A 105 9.45 -4.46 -14.22
CA LYS A 105 10.86 -4.40 -13.81
C LYS A 105 11.33 -2.97 -13.60
N PRO A 106 12.32 -2.74 -12.71
CA PRO A 106 12.99 -1.46 -12.61
C PRO A 106 13.65 -1.03 -13.94
N PHE A 107 13.66 0.27 -14.21
CA PHE A 107 14.44 0.84 -15.30
C PHE A 107 15.94 0.72 -15.04
N GLU A 108 16.76 0.65 -16.11
CA GLU A 108 18.23 0.67 -16.01
C GLU A 108 18.75 1.87 -15.22
N ILE A 109 18.13 3.03 -15.45
CA ILE A 109 18.30 4.22 -14.62
C ILE A 109 17.07 4.31 -13.71
N PRO A 110 17.21 4.08 -12.39
CA PRO A 110 16.10 4.11 -11.45
C PRO A 110 15.31 5.42 -11.54
N LYS A 111 14.00 5.28 -11.73
CA LYS A 111 13.06 6.41 -11.67
C LYS A 111 12.22 6.27 -10.42
N PHE A 112 11.90 7.39 -9.80
CA PHE A 112 11.14 7.43 -8.57
C PHE A 112 9.98 8.41 -8.70
N GLU A 113 8.93 8.12 -7.96
CA GLU A 113 7.75 8.97 -7.84
C GLU A 113 7.44 9.16 -6.36
N THR A 114 7.13 10.41 -5.99
CA THR A 114 6.66 10.75 -4.65
C THR A 114 5.18 11.03 -4.74
N VAL A 115 4.40 10.35 -3.92
CA VAL A 115 2.94 10.47 -3.93
C VAL A 115 2.53 11.71 -3.13
N VAL A 116 1.62 12.50 -3.69
CA VAL A 116 1.02 13.64 -3.02
C VAL A 116 -0.50 13.57 -3.16
N GLY A 117 -1.21 13.81 -2.07
CA GLY A 117 -2.67 13.78 -2.00
C GLY A 117 -3.23 12.59 -1.23
N SER A 118 -4.54 12.42 -1.32
CA SER A 118 -5.28 11.37 -0.61
C SER A 118 -4.85 9.97 -1.05
N VAL A 119 -4.45 9.13 -0.09
CA VAL A 119 -4.14 7.72 -0.30
C VAL A 119 -4.95 6.84 0.63
N ILE A 120 -5.23 5.61 0.18
CA ILE A 120 -5.82 4.56 1.01
C ILE A 120 -4.76 3.55 1.39
N ILE A 121 -4.79 3.16 2.65
CA ILE A 121 -3.86 2.21 3.23
C ILE A 121 -4.62 1.14 3.99
N THR A 122 -4.29 -0.12 3.73
CA THR A 122 -4.81 -1.27 4.47
C THR A 122 -3.77 -2.38 4.55
N LYS A 123 -4.08 -3.45 5.28
CA LYS A 123 -3.23 -4.64 5.45
C LYS A 123 -4.06 -5.88 5.11
N ASN A 124 -3.44 -6.87 4.47
CA ASN A 124 -4.07 -8.15 4.20
C ASN A 124 -3.55 -9.20 5.19
N PRO A 125 -4.42 -9.93 5.92
CA PRO A 125 -5.89 -9.85 5.90
C PRO A 125 -6.45 -8.61 6.62
N CYS A 126 -7.54 -8.05 6.08
CA CYS A 126 -8.37 -7.02 6.70
C CYS A 126 -9.76 -7.60 6.94
N SER A 127 -10.34 -7.32 8.12
CA SER A 127 -11.63 -7.91 8.52
C SER A 127 -12.74 -6.88 8.70
N TYR A 128 -12.37 -5.63 9.00
CA TYR A 128 -13.32 -4.56 9.27
C TYR A 128 -13.07 -3.38 8.33
N ALA A 129 -14.14 -2.66 7.96
CA ALA A 129 -14.02 -1.47 7.11
C ALA A 129 -13.06 -0.41 7.71
N GLY A 130 -12.99 -0.32 9.05
CA GLY A 130 -12.03 0.54 9.76
C GLY A 130 -10.55 0.12 9.64
N ASP A 131 -10.26 -1.09 9.14
CA ASP A 131 -8.89 -1.52 8.78
C ASP A 131 -8.41 -0.88 7.47
N ILE A 132 -9.31 -0.21 6.74
CA ILE A 132 -8.98 0.62 5.58
C ILE A 132 -9.03 2.06 6.03
N ILE A 133 -7.87 2.72 6.03
CA ILE A 133 -7.76 4.12 6.42
C ILE A 133 -7.37 4.98 5.24
N LYS A 134 -7.74 6.27 5.31
CA LYS A 134 -7.30 7.30 4.38
C LYS A 134 -6.35 8.24 5.09
N LEU A 135 -5.19 8.47 4.46
CA LEU A 135 -4.18 9.42 4.89
C LEU A 135 -3.90 10.42 3.77
N GLU A 136 -3.30 11.55 4.12
CA GLU A 136 -2.79 12.51 3.15
C GLU A 136 -1.29 12.25 2.92
N ALA A 137 -0.93 11.84 1.71
CA ALA A 137 0.46 11.75 1.32
C ALA A 137 1.03 13.14 1.06
N VAL A 138 2.13 13.47 1.72
CA VAL A 138 2.81 14.76 1.59
C VAL A 138 4.27 14.57 1.21
N ASP A 139 4.77 15.44 0.35
CA ASP A 139 6.19 15.45 -0.01
C ASP A 139 7.01 16.12 1.09
N ILE A 140 8.01 15.38 1.58
CA ILE A 140 8.97 15.82 2.59
C ILE A 140 10.37 15.55 2.02
N PRO A 141 11.07 16.57 1.53
CA PRO A 141 12.38 16.41 0.90
C PRO A 141 13.42 15.73 1.80
N GLU A 142 13.33 15.89 3.12
CA GLU A 142 14.21 15.25 4.10
C GLU A 142 14.04 13.73 4.13
N LEU A 143 12.88 13.21 3.73
CA LEU A 143 12.57 11.79 3.67
C LEU A 143 12.82 11.18 2.28
N ALA A 144 13.35 11.96 1.33
CA ALA A 144 13.58 11.54 -0.05
C ALA A 144 14.49 10.30 -0.19
N CYS A 145 15.32 9.99 0.81
CA CYS A 145 16.14 8.78 0.80
C CYS A 145 15.33 7.48 1.04
N LEU A 146 14.11 7.59 1.58
CA LEU A 146 13.24 6.46 1.86
C LEU A 146 12.43 6.12 0.62
N GLN A 147 12.48 4.85 0.21
CA GLN A 147 11.93 4.36 -1.04
C GLN A 147 11.23 3.03 -0.79
N ASP A 148 10.12 2.82 -1.50
CA ASP A 148 9.26 1.64 -1.43
C ASP A 148 8.76 1.35 0.01
N VAL A 149 8.58 2.41 0.80
CA VAL A 149 8.06 2.33 2.17
C VAL A 149 6.96 3.37 2.37
N VAL A 150 6.05 3.09 3.30
CA VAL A 150 5.14 4.08 3.85
C VAL A 150 5.67 4.56 5.19
N VAL A 151 5.92 5.87 5.30
CA VAL A 151 6.32 6.51 6.55
C VAL A 151 5.07 7.10 7.21
N PHE A 152 4.71 6.57 8.38
CA PHE A 152 3.61 7.09 9.19
C PHE A 152 4.08 8.22 10.12
N SER A 153 3.18 9.16 10.40
CA SER A 153 3.41 10.15 11.46
C SER A 153 3.56 9.46 12.82
N THR A 154 4.48 9.98 13.62
CA THR A 154 4.63 9.63 15.04
C THR A 154 3.78 10.51 15.96
N LYS A 155 3.07 11.50 15.41
CA LYS A 155 2.21 12.42 16.15
C LYS A 155 0.79 11.87 16.33
N GLY A 156 0.09 12.40 17.33
CA GLY A 156 -1.31 12.07 17.62
C GLY A 156 -1.48 11.13 18.81
N TYR A 157 -2.74 10.91 19.21
CA TYR A 157 -3.07 10.08 20.37
C TYR A 157 -2.88 8.58 20.11
N ARG A 158 -3.19 8.13 18.89
CA ARG A 158 -3.08 6.73 18.46
C ARG A 158 -2.33 6.68 17.12
N PRO A 159 -1.22 5.92 17.01
CA PRO A 159 -0.49 5.74 15.76
C PRO A 159 -1.40 5.22 14.64
N ASP A 160 -1.26 5.77 13.44
CA ASP A 160 -2.12 5.41 12.30
C ASP A 160 -1.97 3.93 11.91
N CYS A 161 -0.75 3.38 11.94
CA CYS A 161 -0.49 1.96 11.70
C CYS A 161 -1.33 1.05 12.61
N SER A 162 -1.45 1.38 13.90
CA SER A 162 -2.23 0.58 14.86
C SER A 162 -3.74 0.55 14.57
N LYS A 163 -4.24 1.46 13.74
CA LYS A 163 -5.65 1.49 13.30
C LYS A 163 -5.90 0.47 12.19
N ILE A 164 -4.86 0.08 11.46
CA ILE A 164 -4.94 -0.87 10.35
C ILE A 164 -4.76 -2.28 10.92
N ALA A 165 -5.85 -3.01 11.16
CA ALA A 165 -5.82 -4.41 11.60
C ALA A 165 -4.92 -4.69 12.84
N GLY A 166 -4.79 -3.70 13.73
CA GLY A 166 -3.95 -3.81 14.94
C GLY A 166 -2.44 -3.91 14.66
N SER A 167 -2.01 -3.44 13.50
CA SER A 167 -0.64 -3.55 13.00
C SER A 167 0.40 -2.83 13.86
N ASP A 168 1.62 -3.37 13.87
CA ASP A 168 2.82 -2.74 14.41
C ASP A 168 3.95 -2.70 13.37
N LEU A 169 4.98 -1.90 13.64
CA LEU A 169 6.03 -1.59 12.65
C LEU A 169 7.26 -2.50 12.84
N ASP A 170 7.03 -3.81 12.98
CA ASP A 170 8.10 -4.81 13.17
C ASP A 170 8.36 -5.69 11.92
N GLY A 171 7.72 -5.35 10.80
CA GLY A 171 7.78 -6.08 9.54
C GLY A 171 6.49 -6.01 8.73
N ASP A 172 5.47 -5.30 9.22
CA ASP A 172 4.18 -5.22 8.54
C ASP A 172 4.28 -4.52 7.17
N GLN A 173 3.58 -5.12 6.21
CA GLN A 173 3.42 -4.63 4.86
C GLN A 173 1.98 -4.16 4.64
N TYR A 174 1.85 -3.04 3.95
CA TYR A 174 0.59 -2.37 3.70
C TYR A 174 0.31 -2.29 2.21
N PHE A 175 -0.92 -2.56 1.85
CA PHE A 175 -1.46 -2.16 0.56
C PHE A 175 -1.70 -0.65 0.57
N VAL A 176 -1.05 0.05 -0.35
CA VAL A 176 -1.20 1.49 -0.59
C VAL A 176 -1.77 1.69 -1.98
N SER A 177 -2.80 2.53 -2.09
CA SER A 177 -3.36 2.96 -3.37
C SER A 177 -3.63 4.46 -3.40
N ALA A 178 -3.13 5.12 -4.45
CA ALA A 178 -3.43 6.51 -4.77
C ALA A 178 -4.48 6.64 -5.89
N TYR A 179 -4.90 5.54 -6.50
CA TYR A 179 -5.76 5.52 -7.69
C TYR A 179 -7.21 5.28 -7.35
N GLY A 180 -8.12 5.96 -8.07
CA GLY A 180 -9.55 5.62 -8.15
C GLY A 180 -10.38 5.77 -6.86
N PHE A 181 -9.73 5.92 -5.71
CA PHE A 181 -10.37 5.92 -4.39
C PHE A 181 -10.32 7.29 -3.69
N SER A 182 -9.82 8.32 -4.37
CA SER A 182 -9.67 9.68 -3.83
C SER A 182 -11.01 10.34 -3.47
N SER A 183 -12.11 9.92 -4.09
CA SER A 183 -13.48 10.38 -3.81
C SER A 183 -14.08 9.85 -2.50
N LEU A 184 -13.41 8.91 -1.81
CA LEU A 184 -13.87 8.42 -0.52
C LEU A 184 -13.81 9.54 0.54
N SER A 185 -14.98 10.00 0.95
CA SER A 185 -15.14 10.85 2.13
C SER A 185 -15.21 9.96 3.37
N LEU A 186 -14.05 9.52 3.87
CA LEU A 186 -13.94 8.72 5.10
C LEU A 186 -14.11 9.57 6.39
N SER A 187 -14.80 10.71 6.29
CA SER A 187 -15.01 11.67 7.37
C SER A 187 -15.91 11.17 8.52
N SER A 188 -16.30 9.90 8.54
CA SER A 188 -17.36 9.41 9.44
C SER A 188 -17.20 7.98 9.94
N ILE A 189 -15.97 7.47 10.04
CA ILE A 189 -15.68 6.21 10.76
C ILE A 189 -14.87 6.50 12.01
#